data_AF-A0AAV4I655-F1
#
_entry.id   AF-A0AAV4I655-F1
#
_cell.length_a   1.000
_cell.length_b   1.000
_cell.length_c   1.000
_cell.angle_alpha   90.00
_cell.angle_beta   90.00
_cell.angle_gamma   90.00
#
_symmetry.space_group_name_H-M   'P 1'
#
loop_
_entity.id
_entity.type
_entity.pdbx_description
1 polymer ?
#
loop_
_entity_poly.entity_id
_entity_poly.type
_entity_poly.pdbx_seq_one_letter_code
_entity_poly.pdbx_strand_id
1 'polypeptide(L)'
;MGILSAALNRFEQFLDSQFLLFRCPQSQTEGDVLASIDVSGCRPLARGPSQGCQLYAMSGGARSERDTIGRPLVHRAAFKQCTGEALYLDDIPLSQGELFLGLVTSKRAHARLLSVDLSPARGMPGVIEVIDYSDVPQLNEWETLELVFASDKVSHEGQVIAAVVAETHAQAQRAAHSVKVTYEDLEPVVTIKDAIARNSLYPFDIKVDTGDVRSALAQCEYTVSGEMSVSAQEHLYLEPHGCVVYPRDGEELEKALMRVLGLPANKIVVKVKRLGGGFGGKETRNVTVLLPAAVAAMKTNRPVRAVLDRDEDMRMTGTRHPAYVTYKIGFDSEGKILALDADLYLNMGHSVDLSPAVLETALLGIDSSYNIKNFRVRGHLCLTNLTSCTAFRGFGGPQAIIMAENWVTHVAEHLGLSQEAVRERNFYKDGDTIPCGQMLKSCNVTRCWEECIRKSQFDSRLETVNQFNR
;
A
#
# COMPACT_ATOMS: atom_id res chain seq x y z
N MET A 1 20.69 4.67 5.10
CA MET A 1 20.64 5.11 6.51
C MET A 1 21.26 6.49 6.76
N GLY A 2 22.39 6.86 6.12
CA GLY A 2 23.07 8.16 6.38
C GLY A 2 22.25 9.44 6.07
N ILE A 3 21.42 9.44 5.01
CA ILE A 3 20.63 10.63 4.63
C ILE A 3 19.46 10.87 5.59
N LEU A 4 18.73 9.82 5.99
CA LEU A 4 17.61 9.93 6.93
C LEU A 4 18.11 10.33 8.33
N SER A 5 19.22 9.74 8.78
CA SER A 5 19.88 10.16 10.02
C SER A 5 20.36 11.62 9.94
N ALA A 6 20.95 12.07 8.83
CA ALA A 6 21.35 13.46 8.67
C ALA A 6 20.18 14.45 8.58
N ALA A 7 19.04 14.04 8.02
CA ALA A 7 17.81 14.86 7.96
C ALA A 7 17.12 14.93 9.32
N LEU A 8 17.00 13.81 10.02
CA LEU A 8 16.48 13.76 11.39
C LEU A 8 17.38 14.52 12.35
N ASN A 9 18.70 14.36 12.26
CA ASN A 9 19.65 15.14 13.05
C ASN A 9 19.53 16.64 12.76
N ARG A 10 19.31 17.05 11.50
CA ARG A 10 19.04 18.47 11.17
C ARG A 10 17.73 18.97 11.76
N PHE A 11 16.70 18.14 11.72
CA PHE A 11 15.39 18.46 12.30
C PHE A 11 15.46 18.54 13.84
N GLU A 12 16.09 17.58 14.49
CA GLU A 12 16.34 17.55 15.94
C GLU A 12 17.20 18.74 16.37
N GLN A 13 18.28 19.05 15.64
CA GLN A 13 19.08 20.25 15.89
C GLN A 13 18.25 21.52 15.78
N PHE A 14 17.39 21.65 14.76
CA PHE A 14 16.50 22.80 14.64
C PHE A 14 15.51 22.90 15.83
N LEU A 15 14.90 21.77 16.21
CA LEU A 15 13.98 21.71 17.34
C LEU A 15 14.65 22.12 18.66
N ASP A 16 15.79 21.49 18.98
CA ASP A 16 16.45 21.65 20.28
C ASP A 16 17.19 22.98 20.40
N SER A 17 17.88 23.41 19.34
CA SER A 17 18.80 24.56 19.42
C SER A 17 18.21 25.89 18.95
N GLN A 18 17.12 25.89 18.19
CA GLN A 18 16.55 27.12 17.63
C GLN A 18 15.09 27.30 18.00
N PHE A 19 14.25 26.28 17.82
CA PHE A 19 12.81 26.40 18.03
C PHE A 19 12.43 26.40 19.52
N LEU A 20 12.90 25.43 20.31
CA LEU A 20 12.55 25.33 21.74
C LEU A 20 13.20 26.43 22.57
N LEU A 21 14.42 26.85 22.22
CA LEU A 21 15.11 27.99 22.86
C LEU A 21 14.45 29.34 22.53
N PHE A 22 13.82 29.49 21.35
CA PHE A 22 13.01 30.66 21.02
C PHE A 22 11.66 30.64 21.75
N ARG A 23 11.04 29.47 21.86
CA ARG A 23 9.69 29.31 22.45
C ARG A 23 9.66 29.38 23.97
N CYS A 24 10.66 28.82 24.66
CA CYS A 24 10.64 28.68 26.12
C CYS A 24 10.60 30.03 26.86
N PRO A 25 11.45 31.04 26.53
CA PRO A 25 11.38 32.36 27.16
C PRO A 25 10.08 33.10 26.86
N GLN A 26 9.56 33.01 25.63
CA GLN A 26 8.34 33.69 25.21
C GLN A 26 7.08 33.11 25.88
N SER A 27 7.08 31.81 26.20
CA SER A 27 6.01 31.16 26.96
C SER A 27 5.97 31.52 28.44
N GLN A 28 7.04 32.11 28.98
CA GLN A 28 7.15 32.56 30.38
C GLN A 28 7.01 34.07 30.55
N THR A 29 7.02 34.84 29.45
CA THR A 29 6.73 36.28 29.46
C THR A 29 5.22 36.52 29.36
N GLU A 30 4.59 36.93 30.44
CA GLU A 30 3.24 37.53 30.42
C GLU A 30 3.36 39.07 30.28
N GLY A 31 2.62 39.66 29.33
CA GLY A 31 2.55 41.11 29.10
C GLY A 31 2.97 41.59 27.70
N ASP A 32 2.80 42.89 27.42
CA ASP A 32 2.97 43.66 26.15
C ASP A 32 4.38 43.59 25.49
N VAL A 33 5.20 42.59 25.77
CA VAL A 33 6.60 42.50 25.34
C VAL A 33 6.77 41.72 24.02
N LEU A 34 5.81 40.87 23.66
CA LEU A 34 5.84 40.11 22.40
C LEU A 34 5.04 40.82 21.30
N ALA A 35 5.55 40.79 20.06
CA ALA A 35 4.77 41.21 18.91
C ALA A 35 3.52 40.32 18.77
N SER A 36 2.37 40.89 18.39
CA SER A 36 1.10 40.18 18.29
C SER A 36 1.16 38.94 17.38
N ILE A 37 2.03 38.96 16.37
CA ILE A 37 2.27 37.86 15.42
C ILE A 37 2.95 36.63 16.07
N ASP A 38 3.79 36.84 17.08
CA ASP A 38 4.59 35.78 17.72
C ASP A 38 3.82 35.01 18.81
N VAL A 39 2.71 35.58 19.29
CA VAL A 39 1.88 34.99 20.36
C VAL A 39 1.34 33.61 19.97
N SER A 40 1.05 33.39 18.68
CA SER A 40 0.54 32.11 18.19
C SER A 40 1.57 30.98 18.31
N GLY A 41 2.87 31.26 18.13
CA GLY A 41 3.96 30.28 18.27
C GLY A 41 4.17 29.79 19.71
N CYS A 42 3.72 30.58 20.69
CA CYS A 42 3.82 30.24 22.11
C CYS A 42 2.73 29.28 22.58
N ARG A 43 1.62 29.15 21.84
CA ARG A 43 0.46 28.35 22.25
C ARG A 43 0.54 26.93 21.69
N PRO A 44 0.24 25.88 22.48
CA PRO A 44 0.02 24.55 21.95
C PRO A 44 -1.19 24.54 20.99
N LEU A 45 -1.14 23.68 19.97
CA LEU A 45 -2.30 23.47 19.10
C LEU A 45 -3.42 22.77 19.89
N ALA A 46 -4.47 23.51 20.24
CA ALA A 46 -5.65 22.97 20.90
C ALA A 46 -6.60 22.34 19.86
N ARG A 47 -7.00 21.08 20.06
CA ARG A 47 -8.05 20.41 19.26
C ARG A 47 -9.34 20.36 20.05
N GLY A 48 -10.40 20.97 19.51
CA GLY A 48 -11.76 20.85 20.05
C GLY A 48 -12.42 19.50 19.71
N PRO A 49 -13.66 19.26 20.18
CA PRO A 49 -14.42 18.07 19.84
C PRO A 49 -14.61 17.92 18.33
N SER A 50 -14.42 16.71 17.80
CA SER A 50 -14.71 16.40 16.40
C SER A 50 -16.22 16.51 16.13
N GLN A 51 -16.58 17.16 15.02
CA GLN A 51 -17.96 17.27 14.55
C GLN A 51 -18.04 16.77 13.10
N GLY A 52 -19.21 16.27 12.70
CA GLY A 52 -19.42 15.78 11.34
C GLY A 52 -20.89 15.87 10.93
N CYS A 53 -21.12 15.99 9.63
CA CYS A 53 -22.43 15.99 9.00
C CYS A 53 -22.42 15.01 7.83
N GLN A 54 -23.43 14.14 7.72
CA GLN A 54 -23.59 13.23 6.59
C GLN A 54 -24.89 13.56 5.86
N LEU A 55 -24.78 13.80 4.55
CA LEU A 55 -25.92 14.09 3.67
C LEU A 55 -26.02 12.99 2.62
N TYR A 56 -27.20 12.39 2.49
CA TYR A 56 -27.48 11.38 1.48
C TYR A 56 -28.94 11.49 1.03
N ALA A 57 -29.21 11.05 -0.20
CA ALA A 57 -30.57 11.03 -0.72
C ALA A 57 -31.37 9.89 -0.08
N MET A 58 -32.57 10.19 0.40
CA MET A 58 -33.52 9.17 0.84
C MET A 58 -34.21 8.55 -0.38
N SER A 59 -34.39 7.23 -0.39
CA SER A 59 -35.17 6.56 -1.43
C SER A 59 -36.61 7.11 -1.45
N GLY A 60 -37.00 7.82 -2.51
CA GLY A 60 -38.34 8.40 -2.66
C GLY A 60 -39.42 7.39 -3.07
N GLY A 61 -40.67 7.64 -2.68
CA GLY A 61 -41.89 6.92 -3.11
C GLY A 61 -42.47 5.92 -2.09
N ALA A 62 -43.68 5.44 -2.37
CA ALA A 62 -44.38 4.40 -1.59
C ALA A 62 -43.73 3.02 -1.82
N ARG A 63 -42.52 2.83 -1.33
CA ARG A 63 -41.82 1.53 -1.35
C ARG A 63 -42.19 0.72 -0.12
N SER A 64 -42.29 -0.59 -0.30
CA SER A 64 -42.52 -1.53 0.80
C SER A 64 -41.44 -1.36 1.88
N GLU A 65 -41.82 -1.53 3.16
CA GLU A 65 -40.86 -1.58 4.27
C GLU A 65 -39.84 -2.73 4.12
N ARG A 66 -40.18 -3.77 3.37
CA ARG A 66 -39.28 -4.90 3.08
C ARG A 66 -38.22 -4.58 2.03
N ASP A 67 -38.43 -3.54 1.21
CA ASP A 67 -37.43 -3.07 0.26
C ASP A 67 -36.41 -2.20 1.00
N THR A 68 -35.20 -2.74 1.16
CA THR A 68 -34.13 -2.13 1.95
C THR A 68 -33.07 -1.43 1.11
N ILE A 69 -33.17 -1.45 -0.22
CA ILE A 69 -32.19 -0.84 -1.13
C ILE A 69 -32.20 0.69 -0.95
N GLY A 70 -31.04 1.26 -0.63
CA GLY A 70 -30.85 2.70 -0.39
C GLY A 70 -31.17 3.16 1.04
N ARG A 71 -31.48 2.24 1.97
CA ARG A 71 -31.72 2.57 3.39
C ARG A 71 -30.43 2.43 4.21
N PRO A 72 -30.21 3.27 5.25
CA PRO A 72 -29.02 3.23 6.10
C PRO A 72 -29.10 2.10 7.14
N LEU A 73 -29.11 0.85 6.67
CA LEU A 73 -29.17 -0.29 7.59
C LEU A 73 -27.83 -0.50 8.30
N VAL A 74 -27.92 -0.84 9.58
CA VAL A 74 -26.76 -1.23 10.39
C VAL A 74 -26.13 -2.50 9.80
N HIS A 75 -24.80 -2.55 9.82
CA HIS A 75 -24.06 -3.72 9.38
C HIS A 75 -24.52 -4.98 10.16
N ARG A 76 -24.83 -6.08 9.45
CA ARG A 76 -25.49 -7.26 10.05
C ARG A 76 -24.72 -7.90 11.20
N ALA A 77 -23.39 -7.74 11.24
CA ALA A 77 -22.54 -8.26 12.30
C ALA A 77 -22.17 -7.22 13.38
N ALA A 78 -22.63 -5.96 13.26
CA ALA A 78 -22.19 -4.86 14.13
C ALA A 78 -22.37 -5.17 15.62
N PHE A 79 -23.54 -5.63 16.03
CA PHE A 79 -23.79 -5.96 17.44
C PHE A 79 -22.87 -7.07 17.96
N LYS A 80 -22.64 -8.11 17.15
CA LYS A 80 -21.69 -9.20 17.50
C LYS A 80 -20.25 -8.70 17.58
N GLN A 81 -19.87 -7.72 16.75
CA GLN A 81 -18.55 -7.10 16.79
C GLN A 81 -18.39 -6.26 18.06
N CYS A 82 -19.43 -5.54 18.48
CA CYS A 82 -19.42 -4.75 19.71
C CYS A 82 -19.41 -5.60 20.99
N THR A 83 -19.96 -6.83 20.96
CA THR A 83 -20.04 -7.73 22.12
C THR A 83 -18.88 -8.74 22.20
N GLY A 84 -18.03 -8.83 21.17
CA GLY A 84 -16.98 -9.86 21.07
C GLY A 84 -17.47 -11.24 20.62
N GLU A 85 -18.73 -11.38 20.21
CA GLU A 85 -19.31 -12.65 19.74
C GLU A 85 -19.00 -12.93 18.25
N ALA A 86 -18.48 -11.94 17.53
CA ALA A 86 -18.10 -12.09 16.13
C ALA A 86 -16.77 -12.85 16.00
N LEU A 87 -16.83 -14.17 15.79
CA LEU A 87 -15.63 -15.00 15.61
C LEU A 87 -14.78 -14.62 14.38
N TYR A 88 -13.53 -14.25 14.60
CA TYR A 88 -12.48 -14.11 13.60
C TYR A 88 -11.67 -15.41 13.49
N LEU A 89 -10.56 -15.40 12.75
CA LEU A 89 -9.75 -16.60 12.55
C LEU A 89 -9.25 -17.18 13.88
N ASP A 90 -8.61 -16.34 14.70
CA ASP A 90 -7.95 -16.83 15.91
C ASP A 90 -8.91 -17.14 17.07
N ASP A 91 -10.17 -16.72 16.94
CA ASP A 91 -11.26 -17.07 17.87
C ASP A 91 -11.80 -18.49 17.64
N ILE A 92 -11.42 -19.16 16.54
CA ILE A 92 -11.85 -20.53 16.24
C ILE A 92 -11.25 -21.48 17.30
N PRO A 93 -12.08 -22.24 18.04
CA PRO A 93 -11.60 -23.17 19.06
C PRO A 93 -10.54 -24.14 18.53
N LEU A 94 -9.52 -24.39 19.34
CA LEU A 94 -8.45 -25.33 19.00
C LEU A 94 -9.00 -26.73 18.79
N SER A 95 -8.59 -27.35 17.68
CA SER A 95 -8.88 -28.75 17.42
C SER A 95 -7.93 -29.65 18.23
N GLN A 96 -8.38 -30.87 18.50
CA GLN A 96 -7.53 -31.85 19.20
C GLN A 96 -6.27 -32.14 18.38
N GLY A 97 -5.11 -32.00 19.02
CA GLY A 97 -3.82 -32.23 18.38
C GLY A 97 -3.40 -31.15 17.38
N GLU A 98 -4.08 -29.99 17.34
CA GLU A 98 -3.67 -28.83 16.55
C GLU A 98 -2.27 -28.35 16.96
N LEU A 99 -1.49 -27.93 15.98
CA LEU A 99 -0.11 -27.46 16.10
C LEU A 99 0.00 -25.99 15.67
N PHE A 100 1.10 -25.36 16.04
CA PHE A 100 1.38 -23.96 15.73
C PHE A 100 2.65 -23.85 14.89
N LEU A 101 2.61 -22.94 13.92
CA LEU A 101 3.72 -22.66 13.01
C LEU A 101 4.47 -21.38 13.46
N GLY A 102 5.80 -21.43 13.46
CA GLY A 102 6.68 -20.27 13.58
C GLY A 102 7.58 -20.18 12.36
N LEU A 103 7.64 -19.01 11.71
CA LEU A 103 8.37 -18.84 10.46
C LEU A 103 9.83 -18.42 10.72
N VAL A 104 10.76 -19.03 9.99
CA VAL A 104 12.16 -18.61 9.96
C VAL A 104 12.34 -17.72 8.75
N THR A 105 12.61 -16.44 8.98
CA THR A 105 12.69 -15.44 7.91
C THR A 105 14.09 -14.86 7.73
N SER A 106 14.39 -14.42 6.51
CA SER A 106 15.63 -13.75 6.17
C SER A 106 15.85 -12.50 7.01
N LYS A 107 17.08 -12.35 7.49
CA LYS A 107 17.58 -11.13 8.15
C LYS A 107 18.37 -10.22 7.18
N ARG A 108 18.44 -10.58 5.90
CA ARG A 108 19.24 -9.90 4.86
C ARG A 108 18.36 -9.48 3.69
N ALA A 109 18.64 -8.30 3.12
CA ALA A 109 17.92 -7.81 1.94
C ALA A 109 18.27 -8.60 0.68
N HIS A 110 19.53 -8.99 0.48
CA HIS A 110 19.95 -9.79 -0.66
C HIS A 110 21.20 -10.59 -0.27
N ALA A 111 21.13 -11.91 -0.29
CA ALA A 111 22.25 -12.76 0.12
C ALA A 111 22.11 -14.19 -0.42
N ARG A 112 23.24 -14.88 -0.62
CA ARG A 112 23.25 -16.34 -0.80
C ARG A 112 23.12 -17.03 0.55
N LEU A 113 22.39 -18.14 0.59
CA LEU A 113 22.29 -19.01 1.75
C LEU A 113 23.46 -20.00 1.73
N LEU A 114 24.46 -19.79 2.57
CA LEU A 114 25.60 -20.69 2.68
C LEU A 114 25.27 -21.94 3.49
N SER A 115 24.51 -21.78 4.57
CA SER A 115 23.99 -22.88 5.39
C SER A 115 22.77 -22.46 6.21
N VAL A 116 21.86 -23.41 6.43
CA VAL A 116 20.68 -23.28 7.29
C VAL A 116 20.72 -24.43 8.30
N ASP A 117 21.14 -24.16 9.53
CA ASP A 117 21.21 -25.16 10.60
C ASP A 117 19.92 -25.15 11.41
N LEU A 118 19.07 -26.15 11.11
CA LEU A 118 17.78 -26.41 11.75
C LEU A 118 17.92 -27.25 13.03
N SER A 119 19.11 -27.78 13.34
CA SER A 119 19.32 -28.68 14.48
C SER A 119 19.00 -28.06 15.84
N PRO A 120 19.25 -26.76 16.11
CA PRO A 120 18.89 -26.15 17.39
C PRO A 120 17.38 -26.17 17.63
N ALA A 121 16.58 -25.94 16.59
CA ALA A 121 15.11 -25.95 16.71
C ALA A 121 14.58 -27.35 16.97
N ARG A 122 15.08 -28.37 16.27
CA ARG A 122 14.62 -29.78 16.41
C ARG A 122 14.78 -30.33 17.83
N GLY A 123 15.76 -29.85 18.59
CA GLY A 123 16.01 -30.29 19.96
C GLY A 123 15.18 -29.58 21.03
N MET A 124 14.35 -28.59 20.67
CA MET A 124 13.64 -27.78 21.66
C MET A 124 12.33 -28.44 22.15
N PRO A 125 11.97 -28.26 23.43
CA PRO A 125 10.74 -28.85 23.98
C PRO A 125 9.47 -28.43 23.25
N GLY A 126 8.65 -29.41 22.87
CA GLY A 126 7.37 -29.23 22.18
C GLY A 126 7.47 -28.97 20.68
N VAL A 127 8.69 -28.96 20.11
CA VAL A 127 8.87 -28.96 18.66
C VAL A 127 8.54 -30.35 18.12
N ILE A 128 7.67 -30.40 17.12
CA ILE A 128 7.20 -31.63 16.48
C ILE A 128 7.94 -31.87 15.17
N GLU A 129 8.12 -30.81 14.38
CA GLU A 129 8.74 -30.89 13.07
C GLU A 129 9.38 -29.56 12.69
N VAL A 130 10.38 -29.61 11.82
CA VAL A 130 10.96 -28.43 11.16
C VAL A 130 10.97 -28.68 9.66
N ILE A 131 10.38 -27.76 8.90
CA ILE A 131 10.22 -27.88 7.45
C ILE A 131 10.98 -26.81 6.69
N ASP A 132 11.47 -27.18 5.51
CA ASP A 132 12.10 -26.27 4.55
C ASP A 132 11.67 -26.58 3.11
N TYR A 133 12.39 -26.02 2.13
CA TYR A 133 12.10 -26.21 0.70
C TYR A 133 12.09 -27.68 0.26
N SER A 134 12.81 -28.57 0.95
CA SER A 134 12.90 -30.00 0.63
C SER A 134 11.65 -30.78 1.01
N ASP A 135 10.82 -30.22 1.88
CA ASP A 135 9.54 -30.79 2.30
C ASP A 135 8.36 -30.37 1.42
N VAL A 136 8.60 -29.48 0.44
CA VAL A 136 7.57 -29.06 -0.50
C VAL A 136 7.25 -30.23 -1.45
N PRO A 137 6.00 -30.73 -1.49
CA PRO A 137 5.67 -31.98 -2.18
C PRO A 137 5.85 -31.96 -3.69
N GLN A 138 5.53 -30.83 -4.34
CA GLN A 138 5.57 -30.73 -5.80
C GLN A 138 6.49 -29.62 -6.29
N LEU A 139 6.10 -28.36 -6.11
CA LEU A 139 6.86 -27.22 -6.61
C LEU A 139 7.02 -26.16 -5.52
N ASN A 140 8.27 -25.82 -5.20
CA ASN A 140 8.61 -24.76 -4.24
C ASN A 140 8.47 -23.36 -4.85
N GLU A 141 7.38 -23.09 -5.58
CA GLU A 141 7.12 -21.82 -6.24
C GLU A 141 5.62 -21.67 -6.53
N TRP A 142 5.06 -20.48 -6.34
CA TRP A 142 3.69 -20.16 -6.73
C TRP A 142 3.62 -19.13 -7.88
N GLU A 143 2.40 -18.78 -8.32
CA GLU A 143 2.13 -18.13 -9.62
C GLU A 143 2.88 -16.81 -9.88
N THR A 144 3.38 -16.12 -8.84
CA THR A 144 4.07 -14.82 -8.93
C THR A 144 5.60 -14.91 -8.92
N LEU A 145 6.15 -16.12 -9.13
CA LEU A 145 7.59 -16.43 -9.08
C LEU A 145 8.20 -16.30 -7.68
N GLU A 146 7.40 -16.37 -6.62
CA GLU A 146 7.91 -16.44 -5.26
C GLU A 146 8.01 -17.89 -4.78
N LEU A 147 9.05 -18.16 -4.01
CA LEU A 147 9.28 -19.46 -3.38
C LEU A 147 8.45 -19.59 -2.09
N VAL A 148 8.03 -20.81 -1.76
CA VAL A 148 7.43 -21.10 -0.45
C VAL A 148 8.50 -20.97 0.64
N PHE A 149 9.67 -21.56 0.37
CA PHE A 149 10.87 -21.48 1.20
C PHE A 149 12.08 -21.14 0.33
N ALA A 150 12.88 -20.15 0.74
CA ALA A 150 14.12 -19.82 0.05
C ALA A 150 15.13 -20.98 0.13
N SER A 151 15.74 -21.35 -1.00
CA SER A 151 16.64 -22.51 -1.10
C SER A 151 18.09 -22.17 -1.47
N ASP A 152 18.34 -21.19 -2.35
CA ASP A 152 19.69 -20.79 -2.79
C ASP A 152 20.06 -19.37 -2.31
N LYS A 153 19.13 -18.43 -2.48
CA LYS A 153 19.33 -17.03 -2.09
C LYS A 153 18.07 -16.43 -1.50
N VAL A 154 18.26 -15.40 -0.69
CA VAL A 154 17.21 -14.52 -0.21
C VAL A 154 17.26 -13.21 -0.97
N SER A 155 16.10 -12.70 -1.36
CA SER A 155 15.91 -11.51 -2.19
C SER A 155 15.26 -10.35 -1.45
N HIS A 156 14.80 -10.54 -0.22
CA HIS A 156 14.38 -9.47 0.67
C HIS A 156 14.48 -9.88 2.14
N GLU A 157 14.49 -8.88 3.03
CA GLU A 157 14.36 -9.08 4.46
C GLU A 157 12.93 -9.53 4.78
N GLY A 158 12.75 -10.56 5.62
CA GLY A 158 11.45 -11.19 5.87
C GLY A 158 11.10 -12.37 4.96
N GLN A 159 11.90 -12.70 3.93
CA GLN A 159 11.62 -13.86 3.07
C GLN A 159 11.67 -15.16 3.86
N VAL A 160 10.68 -16.05 3.70
CA VAL A 160 10.61 -17.32 4.44
C VAL A 160 11.69 -18.28 3.96
N ILE A 161 12.48 -18.82 4.89
CA ILE A 161 13.57 -19.79 4.65
C ILE A 161 13.16 -21.19 5.11
N ALA A 162 12.51 -21.28 6.26
CA ALA A 162 12.03 -22.51 6.88
C ALA A 162 10.85 -22.21 7.80
N ALA A 163 10.22 -23.25 8.36
CA ALA A 163 9.23 -23.09 9.42
C ALA A 163 9.37 -24.18 10.48
N VAL A 164 9.04 -23.83 11.73
CA VAL A 164 9.03 -24.74 12.88
C VAL A 164 7.60 -25.00 13.30
N VAL A 165 7.27 -26.27 13.52
CA VAL A 165 5.95 -26.71 13.97
C VAL A 165 6.05 -27.19 15.42
N ALA A 166 5.26 -26.62 16.32
CA ALA A 166 5.29 -26.95 17.75
C ALA A 166 3.88 -27.05 18.39
N GLU A 167 3.82 -27.53 19.62
CA GLU A 167 2.58 -27.70 20.39
C GLU A 167 1.90 -26.38 20.78
N THR A 168 2.67 -25.28 20.89
CA THR A 168 2.15 -23.95 21.21
C THR A 168 2.81 -22.88 20.35
N HIS A 169 2.12 -21.76 20.15
CA HIS A 169 2.63 -20.59 19.43
C HIS A 169 3.99 -20.13 19.99
N ALA A 170 4.09 -19.97 21.31
CA ALA A 170 5.30 -19.51 21.98
C ALA A 170 6.49 -20.50 21.86
N GLN A 171 6.24 -21.81 21.73
CA GLN A 171 7.30 -22.78 21.44
C GLN A 171 7.76 -22.67 19.99
N ALA A 172 6.82 -22.55 19.04
CA ALA A 172 7.11 -22.43 17.61
C ALA A 172 7.98 -21.19 17.32
N GLN A 173 7.61 -20.03 17.86
CA GLN A 173 8.38 -18.78 17.71
C GLN A 173 9.77 -18.87 18.34
N ARG A 174 9.89 -19.37 19.58
CA ARG A 174 11.19 -19.51 20.25
C ARG A 174 12.12 -20.45 19.48
N ALA A 175 11.57 -21.53 18.92
CA ALA A 175 12.35 -22.47 18.12
C ALA A 175 12.70 -21.92 16.74
N ALA A 176 11.81 -21.17 16.08
CA ALA A 176 12.14 -20.47 14.84
C ALA A 176 13.31 -19.49 15.02
N HIS A 177 13.36 -18.78 16.15
CA HIS A 177 14.46 -17.87 16.50
C HIS A 177 15.79 -18.57 16.82
N SER A 178 15.81 -19.87 17.12
CA SER A 178 17.05 -20.60 17.43
C SER A 178 17.77 -21.12 16.18
N VAL A 179 17.09 -21.13 15.02
CA VAL A 179 17.67 -21.53 13.73
C VAL A 179 18.81 -20.59 13.35
N LYS A 180 19.94 -21.17 12.95
CA LYS A 180 21.13 -20.43 12.55
C LYS A 180 21.25 -20.42 11.03
N VAL A 181 21.28 -19.23 10.46
CA VAL A 181 21.44 -19.04 9.01
C VAL A 181 22.74 -18.29 8.74
N THR A 182 23.57 -18.86 7.87
CA THR A 182 24.82 -18.25 7.40
C THR A 182 24.60 -17.68 6.00
N TYR A 183 24.97 -16.40 5.83
CA TYR A 183 24.74 -15.65 4.60
C TYR A 183 26.06 -15.19 3.97
N GLU A 184 26.08 -15.11 2.65
CA GLU A 184 27.02 -14.28 1.88
C GLU A 184 26.24 -13.09 1.31
N ASP A 185 26.51 -11.87 1.78
CA ASP A 185 25.78 -10.68 1.34
C ASP A 185 26.02 -10.38 -0.13
N LEU A 186 24.94 -10.06 -0.84
CA LEU A 186 24.96 -9.55 -2.20
C LEU A 186 24.53 -8.09 -2.17
N GLU A 187 25.01 -7.30 -3.13
CA GLU A 187 24.63 -5.90 -3.24
C GLU A 187 23.12 -5.78 -3.55
N PRO A 188 22.31 -5.15 -2.69
CA PRO A 188 20.88 -5.03 -2.90
C PRO A 188 20.54 -3.85 -3.81
N VAL A 189 19.42 -3.94 -4.53
CA VAL A 189 18.74 -2.79 -5.16
C VAL A 189 17.59 -2.40 -4.24
N VAL A 190 17.52 -1.17 -3.72
CA VAL A 190 16.51 -0.82 -2.71
C VAL A 190 15.58 0.29 -3.19
N THR A 191 16.12 1.35 -3.78
CA THR A 191 15.31 2.50 -4.21
C THR A 191 14.92 2.40 -5.68
N ILE A 192 13.87 3.13 -6.07
CA ILE A 192 13.49 3.28 -7.49
C ILE A 192 14.65 3.85 -8.30
N LYS A 193 15.36 4.86 -7.76
CA LYS A 193 16.51 5.47 -8.44
C LYS A 193 17.65 4.45 -8.64
N ASP A 194 17.90 3.55 -7.67
CA ASP A 194 18.88 2.46 -7.84
C ASP A 194 18.45 1.47 -8.93
N ALA A 195 17.16 1.12 -8.96
CA ALA A 195 16.61 0.21 -9.96
C ALA A 195 16.73 0.79 -11.38
N ILE A 196 16.42 2.07 -11.56
CA ILE A 196 16.63 2.79 -12.83
C ILE A 196 18.11 2.79 -13.23
N ALA A 197 19.01 3.18 -12.31
CA ALA A 197 20.43 3.28 -12.58
C ALA A 197 21.08 1.93 -12.95
N ARG A 198 20.57 0.83 -12.40
CA ARG A 198 21.06 -0.54 -12.65
C ARG A 198 20.26 -1.29 -13.72
N ASN A 199 19.28 -0.65 -14.36
CA ASN A 199 18.33 -1.27 -15.28
C ASN A 199 17.65 -2.53 -14.68
N SER A 200 17.36 -2.50 -13.38
CA SER A 200 16.64 -3.54 -12.64
C SER A 200 15.13 -3.33 -12.79
N LEU A 201 14.65 -3.50 -14.01
CA LEU A 201 13.24 -3.31 -14.38
C LEU A 201 12.62 -4.65 -14.76
N TYR A 202 11.39 -4.88 -14.32
CA TYR A 202 10.60 -6.01 -14.81
C TYR A 202 10.14 -5.72 -16.24
N PRO A 203 10.33 -6.63 -17.20
CA PRO A 203 10.04 -6.39 -18.62
C PRO A 203 8.53 -6.35 -18.86
N PHE A 204 7.94 -5.18 -18.65
CA PHE A 204 6.53 -4.91 -18.83
C PHE A 204 6.34 -3.53 -19.44
N ASP A 205 6.41 -3.48 -20.77
CA ASP A 205 6.29 -2.25 -21.53
C ASP A 205 4.82 -1.84 -21.69
N ILE A 206 4.42 -0.80 -20.98
CA ILE A 206 3.08 -0.22 -21.09
C ILE A 206 3.13 1.29 -21.19
N LYS A 207 2.27 1.86 -22.04
CA LYS A 207 2.09 3.30 -22.16
C LYS A 207 0.66 3.66 -22.53
N VAL A 208 0.27 4.87 -22.17
CA VAL A 208 -0.90 5.57 -22.73
C VAL A 208 -0.37 6.73 -23.55
N ASP A 209 -0.78 6.83 -24.81
CA ASP A 209 -0.17 7.72 -25.81
C ASP A 209 -1.24 8.21 -26.80
N THR A 210 -1.61 9.49 -26.71
CA THR A 210 -2.62 10.13 -27.56
C THR A 210 -2.19 11.53 -28.02
N GLY A 211 -2.63 11.91 -29.22
CA GLY A 211 -2.28 13.18 -29.84
C GLY A 211 -0.83 13.23 -30.36
N ASP A 212 -0.33 14.44 -30.60
CA ASP A 212 1.08 14.68 -30.97
C ASP A 212 1.78 15.46 -29.85
N VAL A 213 2.19 14.73 -28.83
CA VAL A 213 2.82 15.28 -27.61
C VAL A 213 4.07 16.10 -27.92
N ARG A 214 4.89 15.65 -28.89
CA ARG A 214 6.14 16.33 -29.22
C ARG A 214 5.88 17.69 -29.86
N SER A 215 5.02 17.74 -30.88
CA SER A 215 4.69 18.98 -31.56
C SER A 215 3.92 19.93 -30.64
N ALA A 216 2.98 19.40 -29.85
CA ALA A 216 2.21 20.20 -28.91
C ALA A 216 3.11 20.85 -27.83
N LEU A 217 4.03 20.09 -27.21
CA LEU A 217 4.98 20.64 -26.24
C LEU A 217 5.88 21.74 -26.85
N ALA A 218 6.24 21.64 -28.14
CA ALA A 218 7.04 22.65 -28.82
C ALA A 218 6.26 23.93 -29.14
N GLN A 219 4.93 23.86 -29.18
CA GLN A 219 4.03 24.98 -29.47
C GLN A 219 3.42 25.62 -28.22
N CYS A 220 3.58 24.99 -27.04
CA CYS A 220 3.10 25.55 -25.78
C CYS A 220 3.86 26.84 -25.46
N GLU A 221 3.13 27.83 -24.93
CA GLU A 221 3.72 29.10 -24.49
C GLU A 221 4.68 28.88 -23.32
N TYR A 222 4.28 28.04 -22.36
CA TYR A 222 5.09 27.66 -21.22
C TYR A 222 5.26 26.15 -21.14
N THR A 223 6.43 25.73 -20.67
CA THR A 223 6.66 24.32 -20.29
C THR A 223 7.42 24.25 -18.97
N VAL A 224 7.06 23.27 -18.14
CA VAL A 224 7.73 22.98 -16.86
C VAL A 224 8.09 21.51 -16.82
N SER A 225 9.28 21.19 -16.32
CA SER A 225 9.68 19.82 -16.01
C SER A 225 9.75 19.64 -14.50
N GLY A 226 9.41 18.45 -14.01
CA GLY A 226 9.41 18.15 -12.58
C GLY A 226 9.55 16.67 -12.28
N GLU A 227 9.82 16.37 -11.01
CA GLU A 227 9.81 15.01 -10.48
C GLU A 227 9.06 14.97 -9.15
N MET A 228 8.41 13.84 -8.85
CA MET A 228 7.73 13.62 -7.57
C MET A 228 7.91 12.17 -7.14
N SER A 229 8.06 11.94 -5.82
CA SER A 229 8.05 10.60 -5.22
C SER A 229 6.92 10.48 -4.20
N VAL A 230 6.32 9.30 -4.11
CA VAL A 230 5.31 8.91 -3.11
C VAL A 230 5.80 7.64 -2.42
N SER A 231 5.77 7.63 -1.09
CA SER A 231 6.27 6.53 -0.27
C SER A 231 5.30 5.35 -0.17
N ALA A 232 5.80 4.22 0.34
CA ALA A 232 5.00 3.04 0.70
C ALA A 232 3.94 3.36 1.76
N GLN A 233 2.92 2.51 1.84
CA GLN A 233 1.89 2.54 2.88
C GLN A 233 1.54 1.12 3.34
N GLU A 234 1.63 0.89 4.64
CA GLU A 234 1.23 -0.36 5.31
C GLU A 234 -0.29 -0.45 5.47
N HIS A 235 -0.88 -1.63 5.27
CA HIS A 235 -2.34 -1.79 5.30
C HIS A 235 -2.91 -1.63 6.69
N LEU A 236 -2.20 -2.11 7.71
CA LEU A 236 -2.59 -2.03 9.12
C LEU A 236 -4.03 -2.51 9.37
N TYR A 237 -4.46 -3.57 8.67
CA TYR A 237 -5.65 -4.33 9.07
C TYR A 237 -5.45 -4.82 10.50
N LEU A 238 -6.47 -4.70 11.36
CA LEU A 238 -6.30 -4.93 12.80
C LEU A 238 -6.03 -6.41 13.13
N GLU A 239 -6.64 -7.32 12.38
CA GLU A 239 -6.34 -8.76 12.44
C GLU A 239 -5.18 -9.08 11.48
N PRO A 240 -3.99 -9.49 11.94
CA PRO A 240 -2.88 -9.91 11.08
C PRO A 240 -3.25 -11.08 10.14
N HIS A 241 -2.33 -11.44 9.24
CA HIS A 241 -2.47 -12.65 8.44
C HIS A 241 -2.44 -13.91 9.31
N GLY A 242 -3.27 -14.87 8.92
CA GLY A 242 -3.22 -16.20 9.50
C GLY A 242 -4.08 -17.18 8.72
N CYS A 243 -3.94 -18.46 9.08
CA CYS A 243 -4.78 -19.54 8.61
C CYS A 243 -4.79 -20.70 9.63
N VAL A 244 -5.80 -21.57 9.52
CA VAL A 244 -5.77 -22.91 10.12
C VAL A 244 -5.97 -23.91 8.99
N VAL A 245 -5.01 -24.82 8.82
CA VAL A 245 -5.06 -25.86 7.79
C VAL A 245 -5.40 -27.18 8.45
N TYR A 246 -6.47 -27.83 7.98
CA TYR A 246 -6.90 -29.15 8.42
C TYR A 246 -6.57 -30.18 7.33
N PRO A 247 -5.63 -31.11 7.54
CA PRO A 247 -5.42 -32.19 6.59
C PRO A 247 -6.63 -33.13 6.65
N ARG A 248 -7.36 -33.26 5.54
CA ARG A 248 -8.54 -34.12 5.38
C ARG A 248 -8.61 -34.66 3.95
N ASP A 249 -9.29 -35.79 3.78
CA ASP A 249 -9.77 -36.23 2.47
C ASP A 249 -11.08 -35.49 2.11
N GLY A 250 -11.07 -34.42 1.29
CA GLY A 250 -12.31 -33.75 0.80
C GLY A 250 -12.18 -32.33 0.20
N GLU A 251 -13.24 -31.84 -0.48
CA GLU A 251 -13.20 -31.05 -1.75
C GLU A 251 -13.44 -29.50 -1.80
N GLU A 252 -12.70 -28.81 -2.71
CA GLU A 252 -12.78 -27.42 -3.33
C GLU A 252 -12.54 -26.10 -2.51
N LEU A 253 -11.64 -25.12 -2.79
CA LEU A 253 -10.72 -24.67 -3.86
C LEU A 253 -9.54 -23.81 -3.26
N GLU A 254 -8.31 -23.83 -3.83
CA GLU A 254 -7.33 -22.69 -3.92
C GLU A 254 -6.18 -23.00 -4.92
N LYS A 255 -5.89 -22.12 -5.89
CA LYS A 255 -4.93 -22.40 -6.98
C LYS A 255 -3.46 -22.49 -6.54
N ALA A 256 -3.03 -21.63 -5.61
CA ALA A 256 -1.64 -21.63 -5.11
C ALA A 256 -1.29 -22.96 -4.42
N LEU A 257 -2.24 -23.51 -3.65
CA LEU A 257 -2.10 -24.80 -2.98
C LEU A 257 -1.98 -25.97 -3.97
N MET A 258 -2.63 -25.90 -5.14
CA MET A 258 -2.53 -26.98 -6.14
C MET A 258 -1.11 -27.15 -6.66
N ARG A 259 -0.44 -26.04 -7.01
CA ARG A 259 0.91 -26.05 -7.61
C ARG A 259 1.98 -26.46 -6.61
N VAL A 260 1.80 -26.09 -5.34
CA VAL A 260 2.75 -26.40 -4.27
C VAL A 260 2.57 -27.82 -3.73
N LEU A 261 1.32 -28.23 -3.50
CA LEU A 261 1.02 -29.53 -2.87
C LEU A 261 0.82 -30.67 -3.88
N GLY A 262 0.63 -30.39 -5.17
CA GLY A 262 0.28 -31.41 -6.16
C GLY A 262 -1.12 -31.98 -6.03
N LEU A 263 -2.01 -31.27 -5.32
CA LEU A 263 -3.40 -31.68 -5.14
C LEU A 263 -4.29 -31.05 -6.22
N PRO A 264 -5.27 -31.79 -6.77
CA PRO A 264 -6.27 -31.19 -7.65
C PRO A 264 -7.17 -30.22 -6.86
N ALA A 265 -7.74 -29.23 -7.55
CA ALA A 265 -8.56 -28.17 -6.95
C ALA A 265 -9.66 -28.71 -6.03
N ASN A 266 -10.29 -29.82 -6.43
CA ASN A 266 -11.34 -30.50 -5.69
C ASN A 266 -10.84 -31.30 -4.46
N LYS A 267 -9.65 -31.03 -3.94
CA LYS A 267 -9.11 -31.65 -2.71
C LYS A 267 -8.67 -30.65 -1.64
N ILE A 268 -8.81 -29.36 -1.91
CA ILE A 268 -8.42 -28.26 -1.02
C ILE A 268 -9.69 -27.52 -0.67
N VAL A 269 -9.95 -27.12 0.59
CA VAL A 269 -11.15 -26.30 0.96
C VAL A 269 -10.77 -25.06 1.72
N VAL A 270 -11.18 -23.89 1.20
CA VAL A 270 -10.95 -22.60 1.87
C VAL A 270 -12.27 -22.02 2.35
N LYS A 271 -12.30 -21.65 3.65
CA LYS A 271 -13.48 -21.05 4.28
C LYS A 271 -13.09 -19.72 4.93
N VAL A 272 -13.70 -18.64 4.46
CA VAL A 272 -13.54 -17.30 5.04
C VAL A 272 -14.90 -16.81 5.53
N LYS A 273 -15.05 -16.65 6.85
CA LYS A 273 -16.29 -16.14 7.44
C LYS A 273 -16.34 -14.61 7.47
N ARG A 274 -15.22 -14.00 7.87
CA ARG A 274 -14.98 -12.55 7.97
C ARG A 274 -13.48 -12.31 8.12
N LEU A 275 -13.06 -11.06 7.91
CA LEU A 275 -11.70 -10.59 8.13
C LEU A 275 -11.73 -9.33 8.99
N GLY A 276 -10.77 -9.17 9.89
CA GLY A 276 -10.55 -7.96 10.71
C GLY A 276 -9.83 -6.85 9.93
N GLY A 277 -10.33 -6.55 8.73
CA GLY A 277 -9.67 -5.70 7.75
C GLY A 277 -8.83 -6.50 6.74
N GLY A 278 -8.58 -5.89 5.57
CA GLY A 278 -7.76 -6.50 4.53
C GLY A 278 -7.17 -5.45 3.59
N PHE A 279 -8.00 -4.51 3.11
CA PHE A 279 -7.56 -3.32 2.37
C PHE A 279 -6.68 -3.58 1.12
N GLY A 280 -6.73 -4.80 0.57
CA GLY A 280 -5.88 -5.27 -0.53
C GLY A 280 -4.74 -6.21 -0.07
N GLY A 281 -4.20 -6.03 1.13
CA GLY A 281 -3.07 -6.84 1.61
C GLY A 281 -3.40 -8.34 1.78
N LYS A 282 -4.67 -8.66 2.03
CA LYS A 282 -5.18 -10.05 2.10
C LYS A 282 -5.70 -10.60 0.75
N GLU A 283 -5.42 -9.92 -0.37
CA GLU A 283 -5.86 -10.37 -1.70
C GLU A 283 -4.98 -11.50 -2.25
N THR A 284 -3.66 -11.37 -2.10
CA THR A 284 -2.68 -12.38 -2.55
C THR A 284 -1.71 -12.80 -1.45
N ARG A 285 -1.38 -11.92 -0.49
CA ARG A 285 -0.23 -12.10 0.41
C ARG A 285 -0.47 -13.10 1.53
N ASN A 286 -1.71 -13.57 1.70
CA ASN A 286 -2.07 -14.66 2.60
C ASN A 286 -1.34 -15.96 2.27
N VAL A 287 -0.94 -16.17 1.02
CA VAL A 287 -0.15 -17.33 0.59
C VAL A 287 1.18 -17.45 1.33
N THR A 288 1.78 -16.33 1.76
CA THR A 288 3.05 -16.29 2.52
C THR A 288 2.97 -17.06 3.85
N VAL A 289 1.78 -17.14 4.43
CA VAL A 289 1.51 -17.87 5.69
C VAL A 289 0.87 -19.23 5.40
N LEU A 290 -0.06 -19.24 4.44
CA LEU A 290 -0.84 -20.43 4.12
C LEU A 290 0.00 -21.56 3.51
N LEU A 291 0.90 -21.26 2.58
CA LEU A 291 1.68 -22.30 1.90
C LEU A 291 2.61 -23.05 2.88
N PRO A 292 3.40 -22.37 3.74
CA PRO A 292 4.14 -23.04 4.81
C PRO A 292 3.27 -23.86 5.75
N ALA A 293 2.11 -23.31 6.17
CA ALA A 293 1.18 -24.02 7.06
C ALA A 293 0.58 -25.27 6.41
N ALA A 294 0.33 -25.23 5.11
CA ALA A 294 -0.22 -26.36 4.38
C ALA A 294 0.82 -27.48 4.20
N VAL A 295 2.07 -27.15 3.88
CA VAL A 295 3.18 -28.11 3.85
C VAL A 295 3.35 -28.76 5.23
N ALA A 296 3.32 -27.97 6.30
CA ALA A 296 3.39 -28.47 7.68
C ALA A 296 2.23 -29.41 8.03
N ALA A 297 1.00 -29.05 7.67
CA ALA A 297 -0.19 -29.87 7.94
C ALA A 297 -0.14 -31.21 7.20
N MET A 298 0.32 -31.23 5.94
CA MET A 298 0.48 -32.48 5.20
C MET A 298 1.58 -33.36 5.78
N LYS A 299 2.75 -32.79 6.12
CA LYS A 299 3.89 -33.54 6.67
C LYS A 299 3.56 -34.16 8.04
N THR A 300 2.86 -33.41 8.89
CA THR A 300 2.52 -33.87 10.25
C THR A 300 1.22 -34.67 10.31
N ASN A 301 0.40 -34.62 9.25
CA ASN A 301 -0.97 -35.14 9.21
C ASN A 301 -1.82 -34.65 10.41
N ARG A 302 -1.60 -33.41 10.83
CA ARG A 302 -2.27 -32.75 11.96
C ARG A 302 -2.74 -31.35 11.56
N PRO A 303 -3.80 -30.82 12.20
CA PRO A 303 -4.18 -29.43 11.99
C PRO A 303 -3.03 -28.49 12.36
N VAL A 304 -2.75 -27.48 11.53
CA VAL A 304 -1.71 -26.47 11.78
C VAL A 304 -2.31 -25.08 11.70
N ARG A 305 -2.14 -24.32 12.78
CA ARG A 305 -2.47 -22.90 12.89
C ARG A 305 -1.22 -22.06 12.69
N ALA A 306 -1.34 -21.02 11.88
CA ALA A 306 -0.31 -20.01 11.70
C ALA A 306 -0.99 -18.65 11.78
N VAL A 307 -0.56 -17.81 12.72
CA VAL A 307 -1.02 -16.43 12.88
C VAL A 307 0.24 -15.60 13.09
N LEU A 308 0.41 -14.56 12.28
CA LEU A 308 1.57 -13.69 12.38
C LEU A 308 1.41 -12.70 13.54
N ASP A 309 2.51 -12.43 14.24
CA ASP A 309 2.61 -11.23 15.03
C ASP A 309 2.68 -9.99 14.13
N ARG A 310 2.38 -8.81 14.68
CA ARG A 310 2.28 -7.57 13.88
C ARG A 310 3.59 -7.22 13.16
N ASP A 311 4.72 -7.41 13.81
CA ASP A 311 6.03 -7.10 13.23
C ASP A 311 6.39 -8.09 12.11
N GLU A 312 6.04 -9.37 12.25
CA GLU A 312 6.18 -10.36 11.18
C GLU A 312 5.29 -9.99 9.98
N ASP A 313 4.02 -9.67 10.24
CA ASP A 313 3.04 -9.27 9.24
C ASP A 313 3.50 -8.06 8.40
N MET A 314 3.97 -6.99 9.05
CA MET A 314 4.48 -5.80 8.37
C MET A 314 5.79 -6.05 7.61
N ARG A 315 6.62 -7.00 8.03
CA ARG A 315 7.87 -7.35 7.34
C ARG A 315 7.63 -8.22 6.10
N MET A 316 6.60 -9.06 6.13
CA MET A 316 6.44 -10.17 5.17
C MET A 316 5.37 -9.95 4.12
N THR A 317 4.35 -9.14 4.42
CA THR A 317 3.14 -9.08 3.57
C THR A 317 3.15 -7.92 2.59
N GLY A 318 4.13 -7.01 2.67
CA GLY A 318 4.33 -5.96 1.69
C GLY A 318 3.29 -4.83 1.77
N THR A 319 3.46 -3.82 0.93
CA THR A 319 2.76 -2.54 1.08
C THR A 319 2.09 -2.08 -0.21
N ARG A 320 1.45 -0.90 -0.18
CA ARG A 320 1.24 -0.09 -1.38
C ARG A 320 2.59 0.18 -2.07
N HIS A 321 2.62 0.13 -3.40
CA HIS A 321 3.78 0.52 -4.21
C HIS A 321 4.22 1.98 -3.96
N PRO A 322 5.47 2.22 -3.53
CA PRO A 322 6.14 3.49 -3.76
C PRO A 322 6.12 3.84 -5.25
N ALA A 323 5.99 5.12 -5.55
CA ALA A 323 5.92 5.61 -6.92
C ALA A 323 6.86 6.79 -7.13
N TYR A 324 7.41 6.92 -8.32
CA TYR A 324 8.22 8.05 -8.76
C TYR A 324 7.80 8.44 -10.16
N VAL A 325 7.64 9.73 -10.42
CA VAL A 325 7.31 10.24 -11.74
C VAL A 325 8.29 11.33 -12.13
N THR A 326 8.70 11.32 -13.40
CA THR A 326 9.32 12.46 -14.07
C THR A 326 8.40 12.91 -15.17
N TYR A 327 8.19 14.22 -15.32
CA TYR A 327 7.26 14.74 -16.31
C TYR A 327 7.73 16.06 -16.91
N LYS A 328 7.21 16.34 -18.10
CA LYS A 328 7.21 17.65 -18.75
C LYS A 328 5.78 17.99 -19.13
N ILE A 329 5.31 19.14 -18.65
CA ILE A 329 3.95 19.64 -18.90
C ILE A 329 4.00 20.96 -19.68
N GLY A 330 3.10 21.13 -20.64
CA GLY A 330 2.97 22.33 -21.46
C GLY A 330 1.57 22.93 -21.39
N PHE A 331 1.51 24.26 -21.30
CA PHE A 331 0.29 25.03 -21.03
C PHE A 331 0.37 26.46 -21.59
N ASP A 332 -0.77 27.15 -21.65
CA ASP A 332 -0.88 28.56 -22.08
C ASP A 332 -0.89 29.54 -20.89
N SER A 333 -0.87 30.85 -21.19
CA SER A 333 -0.93 31.93 -20.18
C SER A 333 -2.16 31.90 -19.27
N GLU A 334 -3.24 31.23 -19.68
CA GLU A 334 -4.47 31.09 -18.88
C GLU A 334 -4.45 29.83 -18.00
N GLY A 335 -3.43 28.98 -18.12
CA GLY A 335 -3.31 27.73 -17.37
C GLY A 335 -4.11 26.58 -17.97
N LYS A 336 -4.50 26.64 -19.25
CA LYS A 336 -5.01 25.45 -19.96
C LYS A 336 -3.83 24.53 -20.26
N ILE A 337 -3.93 23.29 -19.80
CA ILE A 337 -2.92 22.26 -20.07
C ILE A 337 -3.17 21.70 -21.47
N LEU A 338 -2.12 21.73 -22.30
CA LEU A 338 -2.17 21.35 -23.71
C LEU A 338 -1.43 20.05 -23.99
N ALA A 339 -0.36 19.77 -23.24
CA ALA A 339 0.43 18.56 -23.42
C ALA A 339 1.08 18.05 -22.12
N LEU A 340 1.22 16.73 -22.00
CA LEU A 340 1.94 16.03 -20.94
C LEU A 340 2.80 14.91 -21.53
N ASP A 341 4.06 14.83 -21.12
CA ASP A 341 4.96 13.70 -21.36
C ASP A 341 5.59 13.26 -20.05
N ALA A 342 5.36 12.00 -19.62
CA ALA A 342 5.85 11.50 -18.34
C ALA A 342 6.33 10.05 -18.38
N ASP A 343 7.15 9.70 -17.39
CA ASP A 343 7.58 8.35 -17.05
C ASP A 343 7.19 8.08 -15.59
N LEU A 344 6.35 7.06 -15.37
CA LEU A 344 5.87 6.60 -14.07
C LEU A 344 6.58 5.30 -13.70
N TYR A 345 7.24 5.29 -12.55
CA TYR A 345 7.94 4.14 -11.99
C TYR A 345 7.24 3.70 -10.72
N LEU A 346 6.90 2.41 -10.61
CA LEU A 346 6.46 1.80 -9.35
C LEU A 346 7.53 0.86 -8.83
N ASN A 347 7.82 0.92 -7.53
CA ASN A 347 8.63 -0.12 -6.88
C ASN A 347 7.75 -1.34 -6.61
N MET A 348 8.04 -2.47 -7.26
CA MET A 348 7.27 -3.70 -7.09
C MET A 348 7.79 -4.59 -5.94
N GLY A 349 8.98 -4.31 -5.41
CA GLY A 349 9.69 -5.26 -4.55
C GLY A 349 10.32 -6.39 -5.36
N HIS A 350 10.47 -7.56 -4.74
CA HIS A 350 11.25 -8.67 -5.31
C HIS A 350 10.48 -9.59 -6.27
N SER A 351 9.16 -9.49 -6.33
CA SER A 351 8.31 -10.35 -7.18
C SER A 351 7.26 -9.53 -7.93
N VAL A 352 6.53 -10.19 -8.84
CA VAL A 352 5.56 -9.53 -9.72
C VAL A 352 4.29 -9.14 -8.96
N ASP A 353 3.74 -10.07 -8.17
CA ASP A 353 2.43 -9.95 -7.51
C ASP A 353 1.37 -9.27 -8.43
N LEU A 354 0.63 -8.28 -7.93
CA LEU A 354 -0.35 -7.51 -8.69
C LEU A 354 0.24 -6.24 -9.33
N SER A 355 1.56 -6.08 -9.34
CA SER A 355 2.23 -4.85 -9.79
C SER A 355 1.90 -4.42 -11.22
N PRO A 356 1.81 -5.33 -12.22
CA PRO A 356 1.38 -4.96 -13.57
C PRO A 356 -0.01 -4.32 -13.61
N ALA A 357 -0.99 -4.92 -12.91
CA ALA A 357 -2.36 -4.42 -12.87
C ALA A 357 -2.47 -3.09 -12.07
N VAL A 358 -1.64 -2.92 -11.03
CA VAL A 358 -1.53 -1.65 -10.30
C VAL A 358 -0.96 -0.55 -11.19
N LEU A 359 0.06 -0.85 -12.00
CA LEU A 359 0.65 0.11 -12.95
C LEU A 359 -0.33 0.48 -14.05
N GLU A 360 -1.03 -0.50 -14.63
CA GLU A 360 -2.12 -0.27 -15.59
C GLU A 360 -3.16 0.70 -15.04
N THR A 361 -3.66 0.42 -13.83
CA THR A 361 -4.67 1.27 -13.18
C THR A 361 -4.14 2.67 -12.89
N ALA A 362 -2.87 2.79 -12.48
CA ALA A 362 -2.23 4.08 -12.29
C ALA A 362 -2.17 4.87 -13.60
N LEU A 363 -1.71 4.27 -14.70
CA LEU A 363 -1.64 4.92 -16.01
C LEU A 363 -3.00 5.36 -16.54
N LEU A 364 -4.03 4.53 -16.34
CA LEU A 364 -5.40 4.83 -16.77
C LEU A 364 -6.07 5.94 -15.96
N GLY A 365 -5.57 6.28 -14.77
CA GLY A 365 -6.14 7.32 -13.90
C GLY A 365 -5.24 8.53 -13.65
N ILE A 366 -4.06 8.59 -14.28
CA ILE A 366 -3.08 9.65 -14.03
C ILE A 366 -3.46 11.00 -14.64
N ASP A 367 -4.43 11.03 -15.54
CA ASP A 367 -5.09 12.26 -16.00
C ASP A 367 -6.07 12.82 -14.96
N SER A 368 -6.42 12.04 -13.92
CA SER A 368 -7.34 12.43 -12.84
C SER A 368 -8.68 12.93 -13.41
N SER A 369 -8.95 14.23 -13.31
CA SER A 369 -10.16 14.85 -13.85
C SER A 369 -9.85 15.85 -14.97
N TYR A 370 -8.64 15.82 -15.53
CA TYR A 370 -8.11 16.87 -16.40
C TYR A 370 -8.06 16.45 -17.87
N ASN A 371 -8.74 17.21 -18.72
CA ASN A 371 -8.74 17.04 -20.17
C ASN A 371 -7.44 17.58 -20.79
N ILE A 372 -6.48 16.67 -20.99
CA ILE A 372 -5.19 16.90 -21.65
C ILE A 372 -5.18 16.16 -23.00
N LYS A 373 -5.21 16.91 -24.10
CA LYS A 373 -5.38 16.32 -25.45
C LYS A 373 -4.15 15.60 -25.98
N ASN A 374 -2.95 16.10 -25.68
CA ASN A 374 -1.69 15.51 -26.13
C ASN A 374 -1.01 14.88 -24.91
N PHE A 375 -1.16 13.57 -24.77
CA PHE A 375 -0.89 12.91 -23.51
C PHE A 375 -0.05 11.66 -23.74
N ARG A 376 1.13 11.61 -23.12
CA ARG A 376 1.97 10.43 -23.11
C ARG A 376 2.46 10.13 -21.71
N VAL A 377 2.16 8.94 -21.22
CA VAL A 377 2.74 8.42 -19.96
C VAL A 377 3.22 6.99 -20.19
N ARG A 378 4.48 6.75 -19.85
CA ARG A 378 5.14 5.45 -19.93
C ARG A 378 5.24 4.86 -18.53
N GLY A 379 4.85 3.60 -18.36
CA GLY A 379 4.90 2.91 -17.07
C GLY A 379 6.08 1.95 -16.98
N HIS A 380 6.70 1.89 -15.81
CA HIS A 380 7.85 1.05 -15.52
C HIS A 380 7.71 0.38 -14.15
N LEU A 381 8.10 -0.89 -14.06
CA LEU A 381 8.12 -1.65 -12.81
C LEU A 381 9.57 -1.86 -12.35
N CYS A 382 9.92 -1.32 -11.19
CA CYS A 382 11.25 -1.43 -10.62
C CYS A 382 11.35 -2.66 -9.72
N LEU A 383 12.17 -3.64 -10.12
CA LEU A 383 12.49 -4.82 -9.33
C LEU A 383 13.52 -4.46 -8.26
N THR A 384 13.19 -4.66 -6.99
CA THR A 384 14.05 -4.32 -5.85
C THR A 384 14.13 -5.46 -4.83
N ASN A 385 15.10 -5.41 -3.94
CA ASN A 385 15.30 -6.33 -2.84
C ASN A 385 14.49 -5.96 -1.59
N LEU A 386 13.22 -5.62 -1.82
CA LEU A 386 12.22 -5.35 -0.78
C LEU A 386 11.11 -6.40 -0.88
N THR A 387 10.35 -6.57 0.20
CA THR A 387 9.13 -7.38 0.21
C THR A 387 8.23 -6.95 -0.93
N SER A 388 7.62 -7.92 -1.63
CA SER A 388 6.78 -7.62 -2.80
C SER A 388 5.64 -6.69 -2.39
N CYS A 389 5.48 -5.57 -3.11
CA CYS A 389 4.29 -4.73 -2.97
C CYS A 389 3.08 -5.46 -3.57
N THR A 390 1.88 -5.02 -3.18
CA THR A 390 0.63 -5.68 -3.56
C THR A 390 -0.53 -4.69 -3.68
N ALA A 391 -1.74 -5.21 -3.84
CA ALA A 391 -2.97 -4.43 -3.79
C ALA A 391 -3.05 -3.60 -2.50
N PHE A 392 -3.37 -2.33 -2.64
CA PHE A 392 -3.86 -1.49 -1.55
C PHE A 392 -5.07 -0.73 -2.07
N ARG A 393 -6.10 -0.52 -1.24
CA ARG A 393 -7.26 0.35 -1.55
C ARG A 393 -6.90 1.55 -2.44
N GLY A 394 -7.48 1.59 -3.64
CA GLY A 394 -7.21 2.57 -4.69
C GLY A 394 -6.34 2.04 -5.83
N PHE A 395 -5.50 1.04 -5.58
CA PHE A 395 -4.86 0.19 -6.58
C PHE A 395 -4.10 0.99 -7.65
N GLY A 396 -3.11 1.80 -7.24
CA GLY A 396 -2.33 2.66 -8.14
C GLY A 396 -2.94 4.04 -8.39
N GLY A 397 -4.29 4.14 -8.33
CA GLY A 397 -5.02 5.40 -8.53
C GLY A 397 -4.57 6.55 -7.59
N PRO A 398 -4.43 6.35 -6.27
CA PRO A 398 -3.96 7.40 -5.37
C PRO A 398 -2.57 7.95 -5.72
N GLN A 399 -1.64 7.08 -6.13
CA GLN A 399 -0.31 7.50 -6.57
C GLN A 399 -0.41 8.33 -7.86
N ALA A 400 -1.24 7.89 -8.80
CA ALA A 400 -1.46 8.60 -10.06
C ALA A 400 -2.11 9.98 -9.85
N ILE A 401 -3.17 10.06 -9.04
CA ILE A 401 -3.92 11.29 -8.78
C ILE A 401 -3.06 12.33 -8.05
N ILE A 402 -2.27 11.95 -7.04
CA ILE A 402 -1.43 12.92 -6.34
C ILE A 402 -0.32 13.48 -7.24
N MET A 403 0.19 12.67 -8.17
CA MET A 403 1.11 13.13 -9.20
C MET A 403 0.43 14.12 -10.15
N ALA A 404 -0.83 13.85 -10.52
CA ALA A 404 -1.64 14.76 -11.31
C ALA A 404 -1.81 16.13 -10.67
N GLU A 405 -2.14 16.15 -9.37
CA GLU A 405 -2.26 17.37 -8.60
C GLU A 405 -0.94 18.14 -8.49
N ASN A 406 0.20 17.44 -8.51
CA ASN A 406 1.51 18.08 -8.41
C ASN A 406 1.83 18.94 -9.64
N TRP A 407 1.62 18.43 -10.86
CA TRP A 407 1.85 19.27 -12.05
C TRP A 407 0.78 20.34 -12.23
N VAL A 408 -0.46 20.14 -11.78
CA VAL A 408 -1.46 21.21 -11.70
C VAL A 408 -0.99 22.33 -10.77
N THR A 409 -0.41 21.98 -9.63
CA THR A 409 0.18 22.94 -8.69
C THR A 409 1.35 23.70 -9.33
N HIS A 410 2.27 23.00 -10.01
CA HIS A 410 3.37 23.66 -10.73
C HIS A 410 2.89 24.65 -11.80
N VAL A 411 1.81 24.33 -12.54
CA VAL A 411 1.21 25.25 -13.52
C VAL A 411 0.67 26.50 -12.83
N ALA A 412 -0.07 26.32 -11.74
CA ALA A 412 -0.64 27.42 -10.97
C ALA A 412 0.45 28.36 -10.41
N GLU A 413 1.48 27.79 -9.78
CA GLU A 413 2.62 28.53 -9.23
C GLU A 413 3.41 29.28 -10.31
N HIS A 414 3.65 28.64 -11.46
CA HIS A 414 4.37 29.27 -12.57
C HIS A 414 3.66 30.53 -13.10
N LEU A 415 2.33 30.49 -13.17
CA LEU A 415 1.51 31.60 -13.68
C LEU A 415 1.06 32.58 -12.60
N GLY A 416 1.28 32.28 -11.32
CA GLY A 416 0.71 33.04 -10.21
C GLY A 416 -0.82 32.97 -10.14
N LEU A 417 -1.42 31.88 -10.64
CA LEU A 417 -2.85 31.62 -10.58
C LEU A 417 -3.21 30.79 -9.34
N SER A 418 -4.48 30.82 -8.93
CA SER A 418 -4.96 29.88 -7.92
C SER A 418 -5.05 28.47 -8.50
N GLN A 419 -4.83 27.45 -7.67
CA GLN A 419 -4.92 26.07 -8.13
C GLN A 419 -6.35 25.71 -8.56
N GLU A 420 -7.37 26.28 -7.92
CA GLU A 420 -8.78 26.10 -8.27
C GLU A 420 -9.05 26.55 -9.70
N ALA A 421 -8.56 27.73 -10.09
CA ALA A 421 -8.75 28.27 -11.44
C ALA A 421 -8.09 27.38 -12.50
N VAL A 422 -6.90 26.84 -12.22
CA VAL A 422 -6.22 25.89 -13.12
C VAL A 422 -7.00 24.57 -13.21
N ARG A 423 -7.50 24.04 -12.08
CA ARG A 423 -8.31 22.81 -12.07
C ARG A 423 -9.58 22.96 -12.90
N GLU A 424 -10.36 24.01 -12.64
CA GLU A 424 -11.64 24.28 -13.31
C GLU A 424 -11.49 24.42 -14.82
N ARG A 425 -10.44 25.12 -15.28
CA ARG A 425 -10.14 25.29 -16.71
C ARG A 425 -9.79 23.98 -17.40
N ASN A 426 -9.32 22.99 -16.65
CA ASN A 426 -8.88 21.71 -17.18
C ASN A 426 -9.86 20.57 -16.96
N PHE A 427 -10.95 20.73 -16.21
CA PHE A 427 -11.89 19.63 -15.98
C PHE A 427 -12.46 19.04 -17.26
N TYR A 428 -12.61 17.72 -17.26
CA TYR A 428 -13.41 17.01 -18.24
C TYR A 428 -14.87 17.48 -18.25
N LYS A 429 -15.49 17.33 -19.42
CA LYS A 429 -16.91 17.57 -19.67
C LYS A 429 -17.59 16.29 -20.16
N ASP A 430 -18.91 16.29 -20.14
CA ASP A 430 -19.69 15.21 -20.72
C ASP A 430 -19.39 15.07 -22.22
N GLY A 431 -19.18 13.84 -22.70
CA GLY A 431 -18.79 13.56 -24.08
C GLY A 431 -17.29 13.71 -24.38
N ASP A 432 -16.47 14.22 -23.45
CA ASP A 432 -15.01 14.18 -23.62
C ASP A 432 -14.50 12.74 -23.65
N THR A 433 -13.39 12.52 -24.35
CA THR A 433 -12.72 11.22 -24.43
C THR A 433 -11.43 11.25 -23.63
N ILE A 434 -11.28 10.34 -22.67
CA ILE A 434 -10.06 10.22 -21.86
C ILE A 434 -8.94 9.53 -22.66
N PRO A 435 -7.67 9.59 -22.24
CA PRO A 435 -6.53 9.12 -23.01
C PRO A 435 -6.58 7.64 -23.44
N CYS A 436 -7.28 6.77 -22.71
CA CYS A 436 -7.47 5.37 -23.14
C CYS A 436 -8.55 5.18 -24.22
N GLY A 437 -9.16 6.26 -24.72
CA GLY A 437 -10.18 6.24 -25.78
C GLY A 437 -11.61 6.09 -25.28
N GLN A 438 -11.84 6.02 -23.96
CA GLN A 438 -13.17 5.93 -23.40
C GLN A 438 -13.88 7.31 -23.39
N MET A 439 -15.07 7.36 -23.97
CA MET A 439 -15.93 8.55 -23.89
C MET A 439 -16.64 8.61 -22.53
N LEU A 440 -16.55 9.76 -21.86
CA LEU A 440 -17.23 10.02 -20.60
C LEU A 440 -18.72 10.25 -20.82
N LYS A 441 -19.54 9.57 -20.00
CA LYS A 441 -21.00 9.74 -19.94
C LYS A 441 -21.39 10.09 -18.52
N SER A 442 -22.29 11.06 -18.39
CA SER A 442 -22.69 11.64 -17.11
C SER A 442 -21.51 12.16 -16.28
N CYS A 443 -20.61 12.93 -16.91
CA CYS A 443 -19.47 13.52 -16.20
C CYS A 443 -19.95 14.55 -15.16
N ASN A 444 -19.79 14.22 -13.87
CA ASN A 444 -20.34 15.00 -12.75
C ASN A 444 -19.28 15.78 -11.97
N VAL A 445 -18.04 15.88 -12.46
CA VAL A 445 -16.94 16.55 -11.74
C VAL A 445 -17.28 17.99 -11.38
N THR A 446 -17.82 18.76 -12.32
CA THR A 446 -18.23 20.15 -12.11
C THR A 446 -19.30 20.28 -11.03
N ARG A 447 -20.34 19.43 -11.07
CA ARG A 447 -21.38 19.44 -10.03
C ARG A 447 -20.82 19.14 -8.65
N CYS A 448 -19.99 18.10 -8.53
CA CYS A 448 -19.36 17.72 -7.27
C CYS A 448 -18.44 18.84 -6.73
N TRP A 449 -17.69 19.49 -7.63
CA TRP A 449 -16.82 20.61 -7.32
C TRP A 449 -17.61 21.82 -6.80
N GLU A 450 -18.60 22.29 -7.55
CA GLU A 450 -19.45 23.44 -7.19
C GLU A 450 -20.18 23.22 -5.86
N GLU A 451 -20.72 22.01 -5.65
CA GLU A 451 -21.34 21.66 -4.38
C GLU A 451 -20.33 21.68 -3.22
N CYS A 452 -19.10 21.21 -3.45
CA CYS A 452 -18.02 21.23 -2.46
C CYS A 452 -17.63 22.67 -2.10
N ILE A 453 -17.37 23.52 -3.10
CA ILE A 453 -17.05 24.95 -2.91
C ILE A 453 -18.13 25.65 -2.09
N ARG A 454 -19.40 25.47 -2.48
CA ARG A 454 -20.53 26.11 -1.80
C ARG A 454 -20.73 25.59 -0.38
N LYS A 455 -20.77 24.26 -0.17
CA LYS A 455 -21.05 23.66 1.15
C LYS A 455 -19.89 23.86 2.13
N SER A 456 -18.66 23.93 1.63
CA SER A 456 -17.48 24.17 2.46
C SER A 456 -17.26 25.65 2.80
N GLN A 457 -18.03 26.57 2.19
CA GLN A 457 -17.84 28.02 2.30
C GLN A 457 -16.41 28.43 1.94
N PHE A 458 -15.89 27.87 0.84
CA PHE A 458 -14.48 27.93 0.48
C PHE A 458 -13.93 29.35 0.46
N ASP A 459 -14.55 30.27 -0.28
CA ASP A 459 -14.05 31.65 -0.46
C ASP A 459 -13.95 32.43 0.86
N SER A 460 -14.99 32.33 1.70
CA SER A 460 -15.01 32.99 3.02
C SER A 460 -13.93 32.42 3.95
N ARG A 461 -13.69 31.11 3.88
CA ARG A 461 -12.62 30.47 4.67
C ARG A 461 -11.24 30.80 4.12
N LEU A 462 -11.08 30.93 2.80
CA LEU A 462 -9.84 31.36 2.19
C LEU A 462 -9.47 32.78 2.60
N GLU A 463 -10.44 33.70 2.62
CA GLU A 463 -10.23 35.05 3.16
C GLU A 463 -9.81 35.02 4.63
N THR A 464 -10.45 34.19 5.45
CA THR A 464 -10.07 33.99 6.86
C THR A 464 -8.65 33.45 7.00
N VAL A 465 -8.24 32.48 6.17
CA VAL A 465 -6.87 31.95 6.15
C VAL A 465 -5.87 33.01 5.71
N ASN A 466 -6.18 33.78 4.68
CA ASN A 466 -5.32 34.88 4.21
C ASN A 466 -5.17 35.97 5.27
N GLN A 467 -6.23 36.28 6.02
CA GLN A 467 -6.15 37.20 7.14
C GLN A 467 -5.30 36.64 8.28
N PHE A 468 -5.41 35.34 8.58
CA PHE A 468 -4.61 34.67 9.61
C PHE A 468 -3.12 34.62 9.26
N ASN A 469 -2.76 34.50 7.98
CA ASN A 469 -1.38 34.42 7.50
C ASN A 469 -0.68 35.78 7.35
N ARG A 470 -1.44 36.89 7.38
CA ARG A 470 -0.88 38.26 7.40
C ARG A 470 -0.51 38.63 8.83
#